data_AF-A0A7J9IF65-F1
#
_entry.id   AF-A0A7J9IF65-F1
#
_cell.length_a   1.000
_cell.length_b   1.000
_cell.length_c   1.000
_cell.angle_alpha   90.00
_cell.angle_beta   90.00
_cell.angle_gamma   90.00
#
_symmetry.space_group_name_H-M   'P 1'
#
loop_
_entity.id
_entity.type
_entity.pdbx_description
1 polymer ?
#
loop_
_entity_poly.entity_id
_entity_poly.type
_entity_poly.pdbx_seq_one_letter_code
_entity_poly.pdbx_strand_id
1 'polypeptide(L)'
;MKSNVYALQIIQLSLSLSDAQGNLLVFDSPFSYIWEFNFRDFDINQDCYASDTVELLKLQGIDFEKNKEKGIDSKDFAKKLWDYGLVFNCYDLKSITWITFYGAYDFGFMLKILTQS
;
A
#
# COMPACT_ATOMS: atom_id res chain seq x y z
N MET A 1 8.80 -13.38 -9.65
CA MET A 1 7.86 -12.29 -9.35
C MET A 1 6.48 -12.79 -8.92
N LYS A 2 5.67 -13.40 -9.81
CA LYS A 2 4.32 -13.90 -9.46
C LYS A 2 4.31 -14.80 -8.21
N SER A 3 5.15 -15.84 -8.15
CA SER A 3 5.23 -16.74 -6.99
C SER A 3 5.52 -16.03 -5.66
N ASN A 4 6.37 -14.99 -5.69
CA ASN A 4 6.74 -14.25 -4.47
C ASN A 4 5.60 -13.33 -4.03
N VAL A 5 4.92 -12.68 -4.97
CA VAL A 5 3.73 -11.85 -4.66
C VAL A 5 2.63 -12.70 -4.04
N TYR A 6 2.40 -13.92 -4.54
CA TYR A 6 1.44 -14.83 -3.92
C TYR A 6 1.87 -15.27 -2.52
N ALA A 7 3.14 -15.62 -2.32
CA ALA A 7 3.65 -16.18 -1.06
C ALA A 7 3.88 -15.15 0.06
N LEU A 8 4.06 -13.87 -0.26
CA LEU A 8 4.41 -12.83 0.71
C LEU A 8 3.21 -11.95 1.06
N GLN A 9 3.17 -11.44 2.29
CA GLN A 9 2.16 -10.47 2.72
C GLN A 9 2.65 -9.04 2.55
N ILE A 10 1.70 -8.13 2.34
CA ILE A 10 1.99 -6.69 2.36
C ILE A 10 2.18 -6.25 3.82
N ILE A 11 3.16 -5.37 4.04
CA ILE A 11 3.45 -4.81 5.36
C ILE A 11 3.06 -3.33 5.40
N GLN A 12 3.45 -2.58 4.36
CA GLN A 12 3.15 -1.17 4.21
C GLN A 12 2.90 -0.79 2.75
N LEU A 13 2.12 0.29 2.54
CA LEU A 13 1.94 0.95 1.26
C LEU A 13 1.93 2.46 1.48
N SER A 14 2.74 3.20 0.72
CA SER A 14 2.72 4.65 0.75
C SER A 14 2.05 5.21 -0.50
N LEU A 15 1.12 6.14 -0.31
CA LEU A 15 0.41 6.84 -1.39
C LEU A 15 0.60 8.34 -1.25
N SER A 16 0.87 8.99 -2.38
CA SER A 16 0.90 10.44 -2.51
C SER A 16 0.01 10.84 -3.68
N LEU A 17 -0.70 11.95 -3.53
CA LEU A 17 -1.59 12.48 -4.55
C LEU A 17 -1.14 13.88 -4.94
N SER A 18 -1.04 14.11 -6.25
CA SER A 18 -0.69 15.40 -6.83
C SER A 18 -1.57 15.73 -8.02
N ASP A 19 -1.63 17.01 -8.37
CA ASP A 19 -2.07 17.42 -9.70
C ASP A 19 -1.02 17.09 -10.78
N ALA A 20 -1.33 17.42 -12.03
CA ALA A 20 -0.45 17.18 -13.17
C ALA A 20 0.82 18.05 -13.18
N GLN A 21 0.87 19.09 -12.34
CA GLN A 21 2.03 19.96 -12.17
C GLN A 21 2.93 19.51 -11.01
N GLY A 22 2.52 18.45 -10.29
CA GLY A 22 3.25 17.93 -9.14
C GLY A 22 2.93 18.67 -7.83
N ASN A 23 1.90 19.52 -7.80
CA ASN A 23 1.46 20.14 -6.55
C ASN A 23 0.70 19.09 -5.74
N LEU A 24 1.13 18.88 -4.49
CA LEU A 24 0.48 17.96 -3.57
C LEU A 24 -0.90 18.49 -3.15
N LEU A 25 -1.78 17.58 -2.72
CA LEU A 25 -3.07 17.96 -2.16
C LEU A 25 -2.87 18.85 -0.92
N VAL A 26 -3.50 20.02 -0.98
CA VAL A 26 -3.64 20.97 0.12
C VAL A 26 -5.09 20.89 0.55
N PHE A 27 -5.34 20.44 1.78
CA PHE A 27 -6.68 20.56 2.38
C PHE A 27 -6.85 21.99 2.92
N ASP A 28 -7.88 22.28 3.71
CA ASP A 28 -8.02 23.57 4.41
C ASP A 28 -6.95 23.76 5.52
N SER A 29 -5.69 23.45 5.21
CA SER A 29 -4.52 23.47 6.08
C SER A 29 -3.28 23.88 5.26
N PRO A 30 -2.24 24.43 5.90
CA PRO A 30 -0.98 24.78 5.22
C PRO A 30 -0.09 23.58 4.94
N PHE A 31 -0.58 22.35 5.12
CA PHE A 31 0.22 21.13 5.04
C PHE A 31 -0.06 20.35 3.76
N SER A 32 0.96 19.66 3.27
CA SER A 32 0.82 18.62 2.25
C SER A 32 0.82 17.26 2.93
N TYR A 33 0.11 16.31 2.32
CA TYR A 33 -0.14 15.01 2.92
C TYR A 33 0.43 13.89 2.05
N ILE A 34 1.15 12.99 2.70
CA ILE A 34 1.58 11.70 2.17
C ILE A 34 1.08 10.67 3.16
N TRP A 35 0.43 9.63 2.66
CA TRP A 35 -0.13 8.58 3.50
C TRP A 35 0.75 7.36 3.47
N GLU A 36 1.01 6.79 4.64
CA GLU A 36 1.60 5.47 4.80
C GLU A 36 0.60 4.56 5.52
N PHE A 37 0.15 3.54 4.82
CA PHE A 37 -0.79 2.55 5.31
C PHE A 37 -0.01 1.36 5.84
N ASN A 38 -0.25 1.01 7.10
CA ASN A 38 0.36 -0.14 7.78
C ASN A 38 -0.67 -1.27 7.85
N PHE A 39 -0.30 -2.47 7.40
CA PHE A 39 -1.22 -3.60 7.29
C PHE A 39 -1.02 -4.62 8.40
N ARG A 40 -2.13 -5.25 8.83
CA ARG A 40 -2.10 -6.31 9.86
C ARG A 40 -1.88 -7.71 9.28
N ASP A 41 -1.90 -7.83 7.95
CA ASP A 41 -1.87 -9.10 7.22
C ASP A 41 -0.59 -9.92 7.42
N PHE A 42 0.52 -9.27 7.78
CA PHE A 42 1.80 -9.93 8.04
C PHE A 42 1.97 -10.32 9.51
N ASP A 43 2.23 -11.60 9.76
CA ASP A 43 2.59 -12.17 11.06
C ASP A 43 4.00 -12.78 11.00
N ILE A 44 4.93 -12.17 11.73
CA ILE A 44 6.34 -12.63 11.80
C ILE A 44 6.48 -14.08 12.30
N ASN A 45 5.48 -14.61 12.99
CA ASN A 45 5.53 -15.98 13.52
C ASN A 45 4.93 -17.03 12.57
N GLN A 46 4.23 -16.61 11.51
CA GLN A 46 3.48 -17.53 10.62
C GLN A 46 3.88 -17.37 9.15
N ASP A 47 4.13 -16.15 8.69
CA ASP A 47 4.36 -15.88 7.28
C ASP A 47 5.81 -16.12 6.85
N CYS A 48 6.00 -16.42 5.56
CA CYS A 48 7.32 -16.45 4.96
C CYS A 48 7.85 -15.01 4.79
N TYR A 49 9.13 -14.82 5.11
CA TYR A 49 9.84 -13.56 4.89
C TYR A 49 11.33 -13.79 4.65
N ALA A 50 11.98 -12.81 4.03
CA ALA A 50 13.44 -12.75 4.01
C ALA A 50 13.93 -12.07 5.29
N SER A 51 14.77 -12.76 6.06
CA SER A 51 15.30 -12.29 7.35
C SER A 51 15.98 -10.92 7.23
N ASP A 52 16.83 -10.73 6.22
CA ASP A 52 17.54 -9.47 5.97
C ASP A 52 16.56 -8.30 5.72
N THR A 53 15.43 -8.57 5.06
CA THR A 53 14.40 -7.56 4.80
C THR A 53 13.64 -7.19 6.07
N VAL A 54 13.27 -8.17 6.90
CA VAL A 54 12.58 -7.90 8.17
C VAL A 54 13.50 -7.14 9.13
N GLU A 55 14.78 -7.48 9.21
CA GLU A 55 15.74 -6.75 10.04
C GLU A 55 15.91 -5.30 9.57
N LEU A 56 16.04 -5.08 8.27
CA LEU A 56 16.09 -3.74 7.69
C LEU A 56 14.83 -2.92 8.04
N LEU A 57 13.65 -3.52 7.91
CA LEU A 57 12.38 -2.86 8.22
C LEU A 57 12.24 -2.52 9.71
N LYS A 58 12.72 -3.39 10.62
CA LYS A 58 12.80 -3.07 12.05
C LYS A 58 13.72 -1.88 12.31
N LEU A 59 14.88 -1.83 11.64
CA LEU A 59 15.82 -0.70 11.75
C LEU A 59 15.23 0.60 11.21
N GLN A 60 14.35 0.52 10.21
CA GLN A 60 13.60 1.66 9.69
C GLN A 60 12.42 2.08 10.59
N GLY A 61 12.18 1.37 11.69
CA GLY A 61 11.19 1.72 12.71
C GLY A 61 9.84 1.03 12.55
N ILE A 62 9.73 0.00 11.69
CA ILE A 62 8.50 -0.79 11.60
C ILE A 62 8.33 -1.64 12.85
N ASP A 63 7.20 -1.44 13.52
CA ASP A 63 6.74 -2.26 14.63
C ASP A 63 5.71 -3.28 14.12
N PHE A 64 6.19 -4.51 13.88
CA PHE A 64 5.38 -5.60 13.35
C PHE A 64 4.27 -6.05 14.30
N GLU A 65 4.49 -6.00 15.62
CA GLU A 65 3.47 -6.37 16.60
C GLU A 65 2.36 -5.30 16.64
N LYS A 66 2.73 -4.02 16.59
CA LYS A 66 1.76 -2.93 16.46
C LYS A 66 0.98 -3.01 15.15
N ASN A 67 1.63 -3.36 14.05
CA ASN A 67 0.96 -3.56 12.77
C ASN A 67 -0.05 -4.72 12.83
N LYS A 68 0.31 -5.83 13.47
CA LYS A 68 -0.60 -6.95 13.68
C LYS A 68 -1.81 -6.58 14.54
N GLU A 69 -1.61 -5.80 15.61
CA GLU A 69 -2.69 -5.41 16.53
C GLU A 69 -3.59 -4.29 15.96
N LYS A 70 -2.99 -3.28 15.32
CA LYS A 70 -3.67 -2.01 14.96
C LYS A 70 -3.65 -1.69 13.47
N GLY A 71 -3.01 -2.52 12.67
CA GLY A 71 -2.91 -2.33 11.23
C GLY A 71 -4.24 -2.47 10.53
N ILE A 72 -4.25 -1.99 9.30
CA ILE A 72 -5.40 -2.03 8.41
C ILE A 72 -5.50 -3.43 7.82
N ASP A 73 -6.72 -3.96 7.70
CA ASP A 73 -6.96 -5.18 6.93
C ASP A 73 -6.83 -4.85 5.44
N SER A 74 -5.95 -5.54 4.72
CA SER A 74 -5.71 -5.24 3.30
C SER A 74 -6.99 -5.36 2.45
N LYS A 75 -7.95 -6.22 2.81
CA LYS A 75 -9.21 -6.38 2.08
C LYS A 75 -10.14 -5.19 2.31
N ASP A 76 -10.20 -4.69 3.54
CA ASP A 76 -10.96 -3.47 3.85
C ASP A 76 -10.38 -2.27 3.10
N PHE A 77 -9.05 -2.18 3.04
CA PHE A 77 -8.36 -1.16 2.27
C PHE A 77 -8.66 -1.28 0.76
N ALA A 78 -8.59 -2.49 0.20
CA ALA A 78 -8.92 -2.77 -1.21
C ALA A 78 -10.33 -2.29 -1.58
N LYS A 79 -11.29 -2.62 -0.71
CA LYS A 79 -12.69 -2.20 -0.88
C LYS A 79 -12.82 -0.68 -0.89
N LYS A 80 -12.13 0.02 0.01
CA LYS A 80 -12.14 1.48 0.04
C LYS A 80 -11.50 2.11 -1.19
N LEU A 81 -10.36 1.59 -1.64
CA LEU A 81 -9.74 2.02 -2.90
C LEU A 81 -10.73 1.90 -4.08
N TRP A 82 -11.48 0.80 -4.14
CA TRP A 82 -12.51 0.58 -5.15
C TRP A 82 -13.67 1.58 -5.01
N ASP A 83 -14.25 1.71 -3.82
CA ASP A 83 -15.39 2.59 -3.53
C ASP A 83 -15.07 4.06 -3.84
N TYR A 84 -13.81 4.49 -3.64
CA TYR A 84 -13.35 5.84 -3.93
C TYR A 84 -12.92 6.05 -5.40
N GLY A 85 -13.05 5.04 -6.26
CA GLY A 85 -12.75 5.16 -7.70
C GLY A 85 -11.26 5.30 -8.03
N LEU A 86 -10.36 4.80 -7.17
CA LEU A 86 -8.91 4.92 -7.35
C LEU A 86 -8.30 3.77 -8.17
N VAL A 87 -9.02 2.65 -8.32
CA VAL A 87 -8.48 1.38 -8.82
C VAL A 87 -8.52 1.27 -10.35
N PHE A 88 -9.53 1.86 -10.97
CA PHE A 88 -9.65 2.01 -12.41
C PHE A 88 -10.37 3.31 -12.68
N ASN A 89 -10.22 3.88 -13.87
CA ASN A 89 -11.04 5.01 -14.35
C ASN A 89 -12.50 4.57 -14.58
N CYS A 90 -13.10 3.90 -13.59
CA CYS A 90 -14.50 3.58 -13.54
C CYS A 90 -15.20 4.77 -12.87
N TYR A 91 -16.27 5.22 -13.51
CA TYR A 91 -16.99 6.48 -13.26
C TYR A 91 -16.25 7.73 -13.80
N ASP A 92 -17.01 8.79 -14.08
CA ASP A 92 -16.61 10.06 -14.75
C ASP A 92 -15.48 10.86 -14.04
N LEU A 93 -14.74 10.25 -13.13
CA LEU A 93 -13.51 10.77 -12.56
C LEU A 93 -12.44 10.81 -13.66
N LYS A 94 -11.89 12.02 -13.88
CA LYS A 94 -10.75 12.28 -14.77
C LYS A 94 -9.67 11.21 -14.61
N SER A 95 -9.00 10.89 -15.73
CA SER A 95 -7.92 9.91 -15.82
C SER A 95 -6.90 10.04 -14.68
N ILE A 96 -6.86 9.05 -13.78
CA ILE A 96 -5.81 8.92 -12.77
C ILE A 96 -4.55 8.36 -13.44
N THR A 97 -3.40 8.99 -13.17
CA THR A 97 -2.10 8.50 -13.63
C THR A 97 -1.33 7.94 -12.44
N TRP A 98 -1.09 6.64 -12.46
CA TRP A 98 -0.27 5.98 -11.45
C TRP A 98 1.22 6.13 -11.77
N ILE A 99 1.99 6.58 -10.79
CA ILE A 99 3.45 6.71 -10.88
C ILE A 99 4.07 5.75 -9.86
N THR A 100 5.04 4.94 -10.31
CA THR A 100 5.77 3.99 -9.45
C THR A 100 7.26 3.99 -9.82
N PHE A 101 8.10 3.50 -8.91
CA PHE A 101 9.55 3.37 -9.13
C PHE A 101 9.96 1.93 -8.86
N TYR A 102 10.47 1.22 -9.88
CA TYR A 102 10.61 -0.26 -9.85
C TYR A 102 9.29 -1.01 -9.48
N GLY A 103 8.14 -0.42 -9.80
CA GLY A 103 6.84 -0.80 -9.25
C GLY A 103 6.20 -2.08 -9.77
N ALA A 104 6.95 -2.97 -10.42
CA ALA A 104 6.41 -4.27 -10.83
C ALA A 104 5.95 -5.11 -9.61
N TYR A 105 6.67 -5.00 -8.49
CA TYR A 105 6.25 -5.60 -7.22
C TYR A 105 5.12 -4.82 -6.57
N ASP A 106 5.18 -3.49 -6.55
CA ASP A 106 4.14 -2.63 -5.96
C ASP A 106 2.78 -2.86 -6.61
N PHE A 107 2.72 -2.85 -7.96
CA PHE A 107 1.52 -3.21 -8.69
C PHE A 107 1.12 -4.66 -8.48
N GLY A 108 2.08 -5.58 -8.33
CA GLY A 108 1.80 -6.98 -8.03
C GLY A 108 1.06 -7.14 -6.69
N PHE A 109 1.54 -6.49 -5.63
CA PHE A 109 0.88 -6.49 -4.33
C PHE A 109 -0.45 -5.75 -4.36
N MET A 110 -0.52 -4.60 -5.02
CA MET A 110 -1.76 -3.87 -5.19
C MET A 110 -2.82 -4.72 -5.92
N LEU A 111 -2.44 -5.39 -7.02
CA LEU A 111 -3.31 -6.33 -7.72
C LEU A 111 -3.73 -7.49 -6.81
N LYS A 112 -2.80 -8.12 -6.08
CA LYS A 112 -3.12 -9.20 -5.13
C LYS A 112 -4.19 -8.78 -4.12
N ILE A 113 -4.03 -7.59 -3.53
CA ILE A 113 -4.97 -7.04 -2.54
C ILE A 113 -6.34 -6.74 -3.19
N LEU A 114 -6.34 -6.22 -4.42
CA LEU A 114 -7.56 -5.89 -5.15
C LEU A 114 -8.31 -7.11 -5.70
N THR A 115 -7.61 -8.17 -6.11
CA THR A 115 -8.21 -9.34 -6.74
C THR A 115 -8.51 -10.49 -5.79
N GLN A 116 -8.11 -10.38 -4.52
CA GLN A 116 -8.33 -11.40 -3.48
C GLN A 116 -8.00 -12.82 -3.95
N SER A 117 -6.81 -13.02 -4.52
CA SER A 117 -6.33 -14.33 -5.00
C SER A 117 -5.30 -14.95 -4.09
#